data_AF-A0A2U1RED8-F1
#
_entry.id   AF-A0A2U1RED8-F1
#
_cell.length_a   1.000
_cell.length_b   1.000
_cell.length_c   1.000
_cell.angle_alpha   90.00
_cell.angle_beta   90.00
_cell.angle_gamma   90.00
#
_symmetry.space_group_name_H-M   'P 1'
#
loop_
_entity.id
_entity.type
_entity.pdbx_description
1 polymer ?
#
loop_
_entity_poly.entity_id
_entity_poly.type
_entity_poly.pdbx_seq_one_letter_code
_entity_poly.pdbx_strand_id
1 'polypeptide(L)'
;MKPKDKTTKYKPAEDREKDLKLALHRIQKGRAHTGETKVTIAAVAREAGVSTALIHNHYPVIAEAIREVQGRSSRVMRDVKQQDLVTERRKSAAYRLEIEELRAKIASLASVNEVLLDENRVLKAKLADRKVIDLPSRKG
;
A
#
# COMPACT_ATOMS: atom_id res chain seq x y z
N MET A 1 -64.85 -18.30 -25.08
CA MET A 1 -63.62 -18.49 -24.26
C MET A 1 -62.54 -17.56 -24.81
N LYS A 2 -62.06 -16.58 -24.03
CA LYS A 2 -60.95 -15.71 -24.46
C LYS A 2 -59.61 -16.47 -24.28
N PRO A 3 -58.69 -16.43 -25.25
CA PRO A 3 -57.39 -17.06 -25.09
C PRO A 3 -56.58 -16.30 -24.04
N LYS A 4 -55.98 -17.02 -23.09
CA LYS A 4 -55.06 -16.45 -22.09
C LYS A 4 -53.77 -16.07 -22.79
N ASP A 5 -53.51 -14.77 -22.93
CA ASP A 5 -52.20 -14.24 -23.31
C ASP A 5 -51.16 -14.73 -22.29
N LYS A 6 -50.27 -15.61 -22.75
CA LYS A 6 -49.09 -16.02 -21.99
C LYS A 6 -48.12 -14.85 -22.06
N THR A 7 -48.22 -13.92 -21.11
CA THR A 7 -47.27 -12.83 -20.96
C THR A 7 -45.85 -13.41 -20.86
N THR A 8 -45.04 -13.16 -21.87
CA THR A 8 -43.66 -13.64 -21.94
C THR A 8 -42.89 -13.07 -20.75
N LYS A 9 -42.39 -13.95 -19.88
CA LYS A 9 -41.65 -13.64 -18.65
C LYS A 9 -40.25 -13.03 -18.88
N TYR A 10 -40.02 -12.45 -20.05
CA TYR A 10 -38.71 -11.95 -20.50
C TYR A 10 -38.79 -10.45 -20.74
N LYS A 11 -37.87 -9.70 -20.14
CA LYS A 11 -37.68 -8.28 -20.44
C LYS A 11 -37.19 -8.11 -21.89
N PRO A 12 -37.61 -7.05 -22.60
CA PRO A 12 -37.02 -6.68 -23.88
C PRO A 12 -35.49 -6.53 -23.79
N ALA A 13 -34.80 -6.85 -24.89
CA ALA A 13 -33.34 -6.83 -24.93
C ALA A 13 -32.76 -5.44 -24.59
N GLU A 14 -33.42 -4.38 -25.04
CA GLU A 14 -33.04 -2.99 -24.77
C GLU A 14 -33.15 -2.61 -23.29
N ASP A 15 -34.23 -3.00 -22.62
CA ASP A 15 -34.40 -2.71 -21.19
C ASP A 15 -33.37 -3.45 -20.35
N ARG A 16 -33.01 -4.66 -20.77
CA ARG A 16 -31.93 -5.43 -20.14
C ARG A 16 -30.56 -4.81 -20.38
N GLU A 17 -30.31 -4.26 -21.57
CA GLU A 17 -29.09 -3.52 -21.85
C GLU A 17 -28.95 -2.28 -20.96
N LYS A 18 -30.06 -1.54 -20.76
CA LYS A 18 -30.12 -0.40 -19.84
C LYS A 18 -29.85 -0.83 -18.39
N ASP A 19 -30.45 -1.94 -17.95
CA ASP A 19 -30.21 -2.51 -16.61
C ASP A 19 -28.73 -2.86 -16.40
N LEU A 20 -28.07 -3.47 -17.40
CA LEU A 20 -26.65 -3.82 -17.36
C LEU A 20 -25.74 -2.58 -17.32
N LYS A 21 -26.05 -1.55 -18.11
CA LYS A 21 -25.34 -0.26 -18.07
C LYS A 21 -25.50 0.42 -16.71
N LEU A 22 -26.70 0.37 -16.13
CA LEU A 22 -26.96 0.91 -14.80
C LEU A 22 -26.20 0.17 -13.72
N ALA A 23 -26.16 -1.17 -13.77
CA ALA A 23 -25.40 -2.01 -12.85
C ALA A 23 -23.89 -1.69 -12.91
N LEU A 24 -23.33 -1.54 -14.12
CA LEU A 24 -21.95 -1.11 -14.32
C LEU A 24 -21.67 0.24 -13.63
N HIS A 25 -22.53 1.24 -13.84
CA HIS A 25 -22.36 2.56 -13.22
C HIS A 25 -22.53 2.54 -11.70
N ARG A 26 -23.41 1.69 -11.16
CA ARG A 26 -23.59 1.52 -9.72
C ARG A 26 -22.32 0.99 -9.06
N ILE A 27 -21.69 -0.03 -9.65
CA ILE A 27 -20.42 -0.59 -9.15
C ILE A 27 -19.30 0.45 -9.26
N GLN A 28 -19.20 1.17 -10.39
CA GLN A 28 -18.19 2.25 -10.55
C GLN A 28 -18.31 3.34 -9.49
N LYS A 29 -19.54 3.70 -9.08
CA LYS A 29 -19.79 4.73 -8.07
C LYS A 29 -19.82 4.19 -6.63
N GLY A 30 -19.53 2.90 -6.42
CA GLY A 30 -19.56 2.26 -5.10
C GLY A 30 -20.95 2.15 -4.48
N ARG A 31 -22.01 2.15 -5.30
CA ARG A 31 -23.42 2.03 -4.88
C ARG A 31 -24.03 0.70 -5.35
N ALA A 32 -23.20 -0.33 -5.45
CA ALA A 32 -23.65 -1.68 -5.80
C ALA A 32 -24.51 -2.26 -4.67
N HIS A 33 -25.66 -2.83 -4.99
CA HIS A 33 -26.51 -3.52 -4.02
C HIS A 33 -25.84 -4.78 -3.50
N THR A 34 -24.95 -5.36 -4.30
CA THR A 34 -24.16 -6.56 -3.97
C THR A 34 -22.93 -6.26 -3.11
N GLY A 35 -22.60 -5.00 -2.84
CA GLY A 35 -21.39 -4.61 -2.10
C GLY A 35 -20.07 -4.79 -2.89
N GLU A 36 -20.15 -5.12 -4.17
CA GLU A 36 -18.99 -5.27 -5.03
C GLU A 36 -18.33 -3.92 -5.32
N THR A 37 -17.02 -3.86 -5.11
CA THR A 37 -16.20 -2.65 -5.34
C THR A 37 -15.44 -2.71 -6.65
N LYS A 38 -15.20 -3.91 -7.19
CA LYS A 38 -14.45 -4.10 -8.43
C LYS A 38 -15.40 -4.32 -9.61
N VAL A 39 -15.21 -3.50 -10.63
CA VAL A 39 -15.92 -3.65 -11.91
C VAL A 39 -15.38 -4.89 -12.64
N THR A 40 -16.12 -5.99 -12.54
CA THR A 40 -15.87 -7.25 -13.25
C THR A 40 -17.15 -7.75 -13.89
N ILE A 41 -17.05 -8.60 -14.90
CA ILE A 41 -18.22 -9.14 -15.60
C ILE A 41 -19.10 -9.95 -14.63
N ALA A 42 -18.48 -10.69 -13.70
CA ALA A 42 -19.20 -11.42 -12.66
C ALA A 42 -19.90 -10.50 -11.65
N ALA A 43 -19.29 -9.35 -11.30
CA ALA A 43 -19.91 -8.37 -10.41
C ALA A 43 -21.12 -7.70 -11.09
N VAL A 44 -20.98 -7.27 -12.35
CA VAL A 44 -22.08 -6.67 -13.12
C VAL A 44 -23.22 -7.68 -13.33
N ALA A 45 -22.90 -8.94 -13.62
CA ALA A 45 -23.89 -10.01 -13.77
C ALA A 45 -24.69 -10.23 -12.49
N ARG A 46 -24.02 -10.31 -11.33
CA ARG A 46 -24.69 -10.44 -10.01
C ARG A 46 -25.53 -9.23 -9.66
N GLU A 47 -25.03 -8.03 -9.92
CA GLU A 47 -25.75 -6.78 -9.67
C GLU A 47 -27.02 -6.64 -10.53
N ALA A 48 -26.96 -7.10 -11.79
CA ALA A 48 -28.11 -7.11 -12.70
C ALA A 48 -28.98 -8.38 -12.60
N GLY A 49 -28.61 -9.36 -11.77
CA GLY A 49 -29.33 -10.63 -11.62
C GLY A 49 -29.33 -11.51 -12.87
N VAL A 50 -28.28 -11.44 -13.69
CA VAL A 50 -28.12 -12.26 -14.92
C VAL A 50 -26.93 -13.20 -14.83
N SER A 51 -26.87 -14.19 -15.72
CA SER A 51 -25.69 -15.04 -15.86
C SER A 51 -24.55 -14.32 -16.58
N THR A 52 -23.31 -14.65 -16.24
CA THR A 52 -22.12 -14.12 -16.92
C THR A 52 -22.09 -14.48 -18.41
N ALA A 53 -22.53 -15.71 -18.74
CA ALA A 53 -22.63 -16.18 -20.12
C ALA A 53 -23.56 -15.30 -20.98
N LEU A 54 -24.64 -14.76 -20.39
CA LEU A 54 -25.55 -13.88 -21.12
C LEU A 54 -24.85 -12.59 -21.57
N ILE A 55 -24.02 -12.00 -20.70
CA ILE A 55 -23.28 -10.77 -21.04
C ILE A 55 -22.26 -11.06 -22.15
N HIS A 56 -21.51 -12.17 -22.03
CA HIS A 56 -20.52 -12.54 -23.04
C HIS A 56 -21.12 -12.86 -24.41
N ASN A 57 -22.27 -13.53 -24.45
CA ASN A 57 -22.84 -14.04 -25.70
C ASN A 57 -23.81 -13.07 -26.37
N HIS A 58 -24.63 -12.33 -25.59
CA HIS A 58 -25.67 -11.45 -26.14
C HIS A 58 -25.33 -9.96 -26.03
N TYR A 59 -24.36 -9.57 -25.19
CA TYR A 59 -24.01 -8.17 -24.97
C TYR A 59 -22.50 -7.93 -25.04
N PRO A 60 -21.84 -8.24 -26.19
CA PRO A 60 -20.39 -8.11 -26.34
C PRO A 60 -19.91 -6.67 -26.10
N VAL A 61 -20.66 -5.67 -26.54
CA VAL A 61 -20.35 -4.24 -26.34
C VAL A 61 -20.25 -3.89 -24.85
N ILE A 62 -21.14 -4.42 -24.01
CA ILE A 62 -21.08 -4.21 -22.56
C ILE A 62 -19.91 -4.96 -21.96
N ALA A 63 -19.63 -6.18 -22.43
CA ALA A 63 -18.47 -6.95 -21.95
C ALA A 63 -17.15 -6.22 -22.24
N GLU A 64 -17.01 -5.57 -23.40
CA GLU A 64 -15.85 -4.75 -23.75
C GLU A 64 -15.74 -3.52 -22.85
N ALA A 65 -16.85 -2.80 -22.64
CA ALA A 65 -16.87 -1.64 -21.75
C ALA A 65 -16.43 -2.00 -20.31
N ILE A 66 -16.88 -3.15 -19.80
CA ILE A 66 -16.45 -3.67 -18.49
C ILE A 66 -14.94 -3.94 -18.47
N ARG A 67 -14.41 -4.60 -19.51
CA ARG A 67 -12.98 -4.92 -19.62
C ARG A 67 -12.11 -3.67 -19.71
N GLU A 68 -12.57 -2.65 -20.43
CA GLU A 68 -11.85 -1.39 -20.55
C GLU A 68 -11.74 -0.68 -19.19
N VAL A 69 -12.86 -0.58 -18.47
CA VAL A 69 -12.91 0.01 -17.13
C VAL A 69 -12.03 -0.78 -16.16
N GLN A 70 -12.13 -2.11 -16.19
CA GLN A 70 -11.30 -3.00 -15.37
C GLN A 70 -9.79 -2.83 -15.68
N GLY A 71 -9.44 -2.71 -16.97
CA GLY A 71 -8.06 -2.49 -17.43
C GLY A 71 -7.49 -1.15 -17.00
N ARG A 72 -8.27 -0.06 -17.11
CA ARG A 72 -7.88 1.27 -16.64
C ARG A 72 -7.67 1.28 -15.12
N SER A 73 -8.60 0.71 -14.35
CA SER A 73 -8.48 0.59 -12.89
C SER A 73 -7.24 -0.22 -12.48
N SER A 74 -6.93 -1.31 -13.19
CA SER A 74 -5.74 -2.12 -12.92
C SER A 74 -4.43 -1.36 -13.17
N ARG A 75 -4.36 -0.54 -14.23
CA ARG A 75 -3.16 0.27 -14.53
C ARG A 75 -2.96 1.34 -13.46
N VAL A 76 -4.01 2.09 -13.13
CA VAL A 76 -3.95 3.14 -12.10
C VAL A 76 -3.51 2.57 -10.75
N MET A 77 -4.09 1.45 -10.30
CA MET A 77 -3.68 0.83 -9.03
C MET A 77 -2.24 0.32 -9.06
N ARG A 78 -1.76 -0.16 -10.21
CA ARG A 78 -0.37 -0.60 -10.35
C ARG A 78 0.59 0.58 -10.24
N ASP A 79 0.28 1.69 -10.91
CA ASP A 79 1.14 2.88 -10.92
C ASP A 79 1.22 3.50 -9.53
N VAL A 80 0.10 3.60 -8.81
CA VAL A 80 0.07 4.04 -7.40
C VAL A 80 0.93 3.11 -6.53
N LYS A 81 0.75 1.79 -6.62
CA LYS A 81 1.54 0.83 -5.83
C LYS A 81 3.04 0.92 -6.14
N GLN A 82 3.39 1.13 -7.41
CA GLN A 82 4.78 1.28 -7.82
C GLN A 82 5.38 2.58 -7.25
N GLN A 83 4.61 3.66 -7.27
CA GLN A 83 5.03 4.93 -6.67
C GLN A 83 5.25 4.78 -5.16
N ASP A 84 4.31 4.14 -4.46
CA ASP A 84 4.43 3.87 -3.02
C ASP A 84 5.64 2.99 -2.69
N LEU A 85 5.93 1.98 -3.52
CA LEU A 85 7.11 1.16 -3.34
C LEU A 85 8.40 1.97 -3.49
N VAL A 86 8.44 2.90 -4.44
CA VAL A 86 9.61 3.76 -4.67
C VAL A 86 9.81 4.73 -3.50
N THR A 87 8.73 5.34 -2.99
CA THR A 87 8.81 6.27 -1.86
C THR A 87 9.29 5.56 -0.59
N GLU A 88 8.76 4.38 -0.28
CA GLU A 88 9.19 3.60 0.87
C GLU A 88 10.64 3.10 0.75
N ARG A 89 11.08 2.69 -0.45
CA ARG A 89 12.48 2.34 -0.68
C ARG A 89 13.43 3.52 -0.45
N ARG A 90 13.05 4.73 -0.89
CA ARG A 90 13.84 5.95 -0.66
C ARG A 90 13.94 6.28 0.83
N LYS A 91 12.82 6.19 1.58
CA LYS A 91 12.82 6.38 3.04
C LYS A 91 13.72 5.35 3.73
N SER A 92 13.61 4.08 3.38
CA SER A 92 14.45 3.02 3.95
C SER A 92 15.94 3.27 3.70
N ALA A 93 16.31 3.76 2.50
CA ALA A 93 17.70 4.11 2.21
C ALA A 93 18.19 5.28 3.09
N ALA A 94 17.38 6.32 3.25
CA ALA A 94 17.71 7.46 4.12
C ALA A 94 17.87 7.03 5.59
N TYR A 95 16.94 6.22 6.11
CA TYR A 95 17.05 5.72 7.49
C TYR A 95 18.27 4.84 7.73
N ARG A 96 18.69 4.05 6.74
CA ARG A 96 19.94 3.27 6.86
C ARG A 96 21.16 4.16 6.95
N LEU A 97 21.22 5.23 6.14
CA LEU A 97 22.31 6.21 6.21
C LEU A 97 22.35 6.89 7.58
N GLU A 98 21.18 7.32 8.08
CA GLU A 98 21.07 7.94 9.40
C GLU A 98 21.50 7.00 10.54
N ILE A 99 21.13 5.72 10.48
CA ILE A 99 21.57 4.71 11.46
C ILE A 99 23.09 4.57 11.45
N GLU A 100 23.71 4.50 10.27
CA GLU A 100 25.17 4.38 10.17
C GLU A 100 25.88 5.62 10.71
N GLU A 101 25.39 6.83 10.40
CA GLU A 101 25.92 8.07 10.97
C GLU A 101 25.77 8.13 12.49
N LEU A 102 24.61 7.75 13.04
CA LEU A 102 24.38 7.73 14.48
C LEU A 102 25.27 6.71 15.18
N ARG A 103 25.46 5.52 14.59
CA ARG A 103 26.38 4.51 15.10
C ARG A 103 27.81 5.01 15.14
N ALA A 104 28.27 5.68 14.08
CA ALA A 104 29.61 6.29 14.06
C ALA A 104 29.78 7.35 15.15
N LYS A 105 28.78 8.21 15.35
CA LYS A 105 28.77 9.22 16.43
C LYS A 105 28.80 8.56 17.81
N ILE A 106 28.01 7.52 18.04
CA ILE A 106 27.99 6.78 19.31
C ILE A 106 29.36 6.14 19.58
N ALA A 107 29.98 5.51 18.58
CA ALA A 107 31.30 4.91 18.73
C ALA A 107 32.38 5.97 19.09
N SER A 108 32.34 7.13 18.43
CA SER A 108 33.23 8.25 18.74
C SER A 108 33.02 8.75 20.17
N LEU A 109 31.77 8.95 20.59
CA LEU A 109 31.45 9.41 21.94
C LEU A 109 31.86 8.39 23.01
N ALA A 110 31.66 7.10 22.75
CA ALA A 110 32.09 6.04 23.67
C ALA A 110 33.61 6.07 23.86
N SER A 111 34.39 6.20 22.78
CA SER A 111 35.84 6.31 22.86
C SER A 111 36.30 7.51 23.68
N VAL A 112 35.68 8.68 23.48
CA VAL A 112 36.01 9.89 24.25
C VAL A 112 35.63 9.73 25.71
N ASN A 113 34.46 9.13 25.98
CA ASN A 113 34.00 8.89 27.34
C ASN A 113 34.92 7.94 28.10
N GLU A 114 35.45 6.88 27.47
CA GLU A 114 36.42 5.99 28.11
C GLU A 114 37.69 6.75 28.54
N VAL A 115 38.25 7.57 27.65
CA VAL A 115 39.43 8.41 27.99
C VAL A 115 39.11 9.36 29.14
N LEU A 116 37.97 10.03 29.10
CA LEU A 116 37.55 10.94 30.18
C LEU A 116 37.30 10.20 31.50
N LEU A 117 36.75 8.99 31.47
CA LEU A 117 36.56 8.18 32.66
C LEU A 117 37.89 7.80 33.30
N ASP A 118 38.89 7.43 32.49
CA ASP A 118 40.23 7.12 32.97
C ASP A 118 40.93 8.35 33.55
N GLU A 119 40.86 9.50 32.88
CA GLU A 119 41.35 10.77 33.42
C GLU A 119 40.66 11.13 34.74
N ASN A 120 39.34 10.96 34.83
CA ASN A 120 38.57 11.24 36.04
C ASN A 120 38.97 10.32 37.19
N ARG A 121 39.24 9.03 36.92
CA ARG A 121 39.76 8.07 37.91
C ARG A 121 41.13 8.51 38.43
N VAL A 122 42.04 8.88 37.54
CA VAL A 122 43.39 9.36 37.90
C VAL A 122 43.30 10.62 38.76
N LEU A 123 42.48 11.60 38.37
CA LEU A 123 42.29 12.84 39.13
C LEU A 123 41.67 12.58 40.51
N LYS A 124 40.66 11.69 40.60
CA LYS A 124 40.07 11.30 41.88
C LYS A 124 41.07 10.59 42.79
N ALA A 125 41.92 9.72 42.25
CA ALA A 125 42.97 9.07 43.03
C ALA A 125 43.99 10.07 43.58
N LYS A 126 44.40 11.07 42.78
CA LYS A 126 45.27 12.18 43.23
C LYS A 126 44.63 13.04 44.31
N LEU A 127 43.33 13.28 44.23
CA LEU A 127 42.59 14.05 45.23
C LEU A 127 42.40 13.29 46.55
N ALA A 128 42.25 11.96 46.48
CA ALA A 128 42.00 11.12 47.65
C ALA A 128 43.26 10.86 48.50
N ASP A 129 44.46 10.85 47.90
CA ASP A 129 45.70 10.60 48.63
C ASP A 129 46.83 11.58 48.22
N ARG A 130 47.29 12.39 49.19
CA ARG A 130 48.32 13.43 49.00
C ARG A 130 49.71 12.86 48.64
N LYS A 131 49.91 11.54 48.74
CA LYS A 131 51.16 10.85 48.38
C LYS A 131 51.22 10.40 46.92
N VAL A 132 50.13 10.50 46.16
CA VAL A 132 50.12 10.16 44.73
C VAL A 132 50.70 11.33 43.94
N ILE A 133 51.88 11.12 43.34
CA ILE A 133 52.64 12.11 42.55
C ILE A 133 52.86 11.59 41.13
N ASP A 134 52.78 12.47 40.13
CA ASP A 134 53.06 12.13 38.74
C ASP A 134 54.55 11.81 38.55
N LEU A 135 54.84 10.64 37.97
CA LEU A 135 56.18 10.29 37.50
C LEU A 135 56.39 10.90 36.12
N PRO A 136 57.47 11.67 35.87
CA PRO A 136 57.72 12.27 34.57
C PRO A 136 57.90 11.18 33.52
N SER A 137 57.11 11.21 32.44
CA SER A 137 57.25 10.24 31.36
C SER A 137 58.59 10.43 30.67
N ARG A 138 59.37 9.34 30.57
CA ARG A 138 60.65 9.33 29.88
C ARG A 138 60.34 9.45 28.38
N LYS A 139 60.57 10.61 27.79
CA LYS A 139 60.58 10.75 26.33
C LYS A 139 61.67 9.83 25.77
N GLY A 140 61.26 8.84 24.98
CA GLY A 140 62.07 7.97 24.16
C GLY A 140 61.37 7.80 22.82
#